data_AF-D5MIM3-F1
#
_entry.id   AF-D5MIM3-F1
#
_cell.length_a   1.000
_cell.length_b   1.000
_cell.length_c   1.000
_cell.angle_alpha   90.00
_cell.angle_beta   90.00
_cell.angle_gamma   90.00
#
_symmetry.space_group_name_H-M   'P 1'
#
loop_
_entity.id
_entity.type
_entity.pdbx_description
1 polymer ?
#
loop_
_entity_poly.entity_id
_entity_poly.type
_entity_poly.pdbx_seq_one_letter_code
_entity_poly.pdbx_strand_id
1 'polypeptide(L)' 'MKGKVKWFNVTKRFGFIVRDDGGQDAFVHASDVEGGATPRENDDVEFDLGQDDRGRAKAVRVRILRG' A
#
# COMPACT_ATOMS: atom_id res chain seq x y z
N MET A 1 -2.14 -2.62 -10.01
CA MET A 1 -3.48 -2.25 -9.48
C MET A 1 -3.40 -0.85 -8.87
N LYS A 2 -4.52 -0.13 -8.74
CA LYS A 2 -4.57 1.21 -8.14
C LYS A 2 -5.37 1.22 -6.84
N GLY A 3 -5.07 2.21 -6.00
CA GLY A 3 -5.76 2.43 -4.75
C GLY A 3 -5.30 3.69 -4.05
N LYS A 4 -5.85 3.91 -2.87
CA LYS A 4 -5.55 5.07 -2.02
C LYS A 4 -5.09 4.62 -0.64
N VAL A 5 -4.04 5.23 -0.13
CA VAL A 5 -3.53 4.94 1.21
C VAL A 5 -4.58 5.35 2.25
N LYS A 6 -5.12 4.36 2.96
CA LYS A 6 -6.12 4.57 4.01
C LYS A 6 -5.51 5.23 5.24
N TRP A 7 -4.32 4.77 5.60
CA TRP A 7 -3.50 5.30 6.68
C TRP A 7 -2.12 4.67 6.61
N PHE A 8 -1.11 5.36 7.13
CA PHE A 8 0.24 4.83 7.24
C PHE A 8 0.88 5.28 8.55
N ASN A 9 1.42 4.33 9.31
CA ASN A 9 2.16 4.61 10.55
C ASN A 9 3.66 4.66 10.24
N VAL A 10 4.22 5.87 10.19
CA VAL A 10 5.64 6.08 9.86
C VAL A 10 6.58 5.41 10.87
N THR A 11 6.24 5.44 12.16
CA THR A 11 7.05 4.84 13.23
C THR A 11 7.10 3.32 13.11
N LYS A 12 5.96 2.68 12.88
CA LYS A 12 5.86 1.22 12.72
C LYS A 12 6.17 0.75 11.30
N ARG A 13 6.30 1.66 10.33
CA ARG A 13 6.61 1.42 8.91
C ARG A 13 5.61 0.52 8.19
N PHE A 14 4.32 0.60 8.54
CA PHE A 14 3.25 -0.11 7.83
C PHE A 14 1.93 0.66 7.81
N GLY A 15 1.04 0.25 6.92
CA GLY A 15 -0.29 0.82 6.76
C GLY A 15 -1.22 -0.07 5.95
N PHE A 16 -2.30 0.53 5.45
CA PHE A 16 -3.26 -0.13 4.57
C PHE A 16 -3.64 0.77 3.38
N ILE A 17 -3.93 0.13 2.25
CA ILE A 17 -4.37 0.75 1.01
C ILE A 17 -5.79 0.25 0.71
N VAL A 18 -6.72 1.18 0.52
CA VAL A 18 -8.03 0.88 -0.07
C VAL A 18 -7.82 0.64 -1.55
N ARG A 19 -8.29 -0.51 -2.05
CA ARG A 19 -8.19 -0.86 -3.46
C ARG A 19 -9.34 -0.26 -4.26
N ASP A 20 -9.07 0.22 -5.45
CA ASP A 20 -10.12 0.76 -6.34
C ASP A 20 -11.05 -0.31 -6.90
N ASP A 21 -10.63 -1.58 -6.89
CA ASP A 21 -11.44 -2.71 -7.36
C ASP A 21 -12.49 -3.20 -6.36
N GLY A 22 -12.62 -2.54 -5.19
CA GLY A 22 -13.58 -2.87 -4.15
C GLY A 22 -13.25 -4.12 -3.34
N GLY A 23 -12.06 -4.69 -3.51
CA GLY A 23 -11.57 -5.81 -2.70
C GLY A 23 -11.17 -5.41 -1.27
N GLN A 24 -10.77 -6.40 -0.47
CA GLN A 24 -10.26 -6.16 0.89
C GLN A 24 -9.03 -5.25 0.90
N ASP A 25 -8.97 -4.33 1.87
CA ASP A 25 -7.83 -3.44 2.11
C ASP A 25 -6.50 -4.22 2.05
N ALA A 26 -5.56 -3.72 1.24
CA ALA A 26 -4.25 -4.34 1.09
C ALA A 26 -3.29 -3.80 2.15
N PHE A 27 -2.64 -4.70 2.88
CA PHE A 27 -1.56 -4.35 3.80
C PHE A 27 -0.33 -3.84 3.04
N VAL A 28 0.31 -2.77 3.52
CA VAL A 28 1.56 -2.26 2.95
C VAL A 28 2.62 -2.10 4.04
N HIS A 29 3.85 -2.52 3.75
CA HIS A 29 5.03 -2.27 4.57
C HIS A 29 5.99 -1.34 3.82
N ALA A 30 6.76 -0.52 4.54
CA ALA A 30 7.69 0.45 3.93
C ALA A 30 8.72 -0.20 3.01
N SER A 31 9.09 -1.47 3.26
CA SER A 31 10.03 -2.22 2.40
C SER A 31 9.45 -2.55 1.02
N ASP A 32 8.13 -2.56 0.89
CA ASP A 32 7.44 -2.83 -0.37
C ASP A 32 7.24 -1.55 -1.19
N VAL A 33 7.55 -0.37 -0.62
CA VAL A 33 7.45 0.93 -1.29
C VAL A 33 8.74 1.21 -2.05
N GLU A 34 8.61 1.48 -3.34
CA GLU A 34 9.73 1.74 -4.23
C GLU A 34 10.25 3.19 -4.06
N GLY A 35 11.55 3.38 -4.32
CA GLY A 35 12.16 4.71 -4.35
C GLY A 35 12.36 5.37 -2.98
N GLY A 36 12.19 4.64 -1.87
CA GLY A 36 12.40 5.16 -0.51
C GLY A 36 11.38 6.21 -0.08
N ALA A 37 10.25 6.30 -0.79
CA ALA A 37 9.17 7.21 -0.43
C ALA A 37 8.40 6.69 0.78
N THR A 38 7.87 7.61 1.59
CA THR A 38 7.00 7.29 2.71
C THR A 38 5.55 7.58 2.33
N PRO A 39 4.66 6.57 2.28
CA PRO A 39 3.24 6.77 2.02
C PRO A 39 2.61 7.68 3.06
N ARG A 40 1.69 8.54 2.62
CA ARG A 40 0.86 9.39 3.47
C ARG A 40 -0.60 9.01 3.29
N GLU A 41 -1.40 9.33 4.30
CA GLU A 41 -2.85 9.18 4.19
C GLU A 41 -3.37 9.94 2.96
N ASN A 42 -4.29 9.32 2.22
CA ASN A 42 -4.91 9.80 0.99
C ASN A 42 -4.01 9.83 -0.26
N ASP A 43 -2.74 9.41 -0.18
CA ASP A 43 -1.89 9.26 -1.36
C ASP A 43 -2.49 8.25 -2.34
N ASP A 44 -2.53 8.61 -3.62
CA ASP A 44 -2.85 7.70 -4.71
C ASP A 44 -1.63 6.83 -5.02
N VAL A 45 -1.84 5.52 -5.15
CA VAL A 45 -0.76 4.55 -5.30
C VAL A 45 -1.07 3.52 -6.37
N GLU A 46 -0.02 3.03 -7.02
CA GLU A 46 -0.05 1.85 -7.87
C GLU A 46 0.78 0.73 -7.23
N PHE A 47 0.27 -0.49 -7.26
CA PHE A 47 0.89 -1.64 -6.60
C PHE A 47 0.45 -2.98 -7.22
N ASP A 48 1.24 -4.02 -7.01
CA ASP A 48 0.86 -5.40 -7.31
C ASP A 48 0.20 -6.04 -6.08
N LEU A 49 -0.82 -6.87 -6.31
CA LEU A 49 -1.48 -7.62 -5.23
C LEU A 49 -0.78 -8.96 -5.01
N GLY A 50 -0.14 -9.09 -3.86
CA GLY A 50 0.33 -10.36 -3.33
C GLY A 50 -0.53 -10.83 -2.15
N GLN A 51 -0.05 -11.88 -1.51
CA GLN A 51 -0.58 -12.37 -0.25
C GLN A 51 0.55 -12.46 0.78
N ASP A 52 0.25 -12.22 2.05
CA ASP A 52 1.18 -12.53 3.14
C ASP A 52 1.14 -14.03 3.49
N ASP A 53 2.00 -14.46 4.42
CA ASP A 53 2.10 -15.85 4.91
C ASP A 53 0.78 -16.39 5.51
N ARG A 54 -0.18 -15.50 5.79
CA ARG A 54 -1.50 -15.80 6.35
C ARG A 54 -2.62 -15.69 5.30
N GLY A 55 -2.29 -15.56 4.02
CA GLY A 55 -3.25 -15.43 2.92
C GLY A 55 -3.96 -14.08 2.84
N ARG A 56 -3.50 -13.06 3.57
CA ARG A 56 -4.13 -11.73 3.54
C ARG A 56 -3.59 -10.90 2.39
N ALA A 57 -4.45 -10.05 1.82
CA ALA A 57 -4.07 -9.13 0.76
C ALA A 57 -2.88 -8.23 1.18
N LYS A 58 -1.81 -8.27 0.39
CA LYS A 58 -0.60 -7.46 0.60
C LYS A 58 -0.28 -6.69 -0.68
N ALA A 59 -0.04 -5.39 -0.56
CA ALA A 59 0.49 -4.57 -1.64
C ALA A 59 2.01 -4.74 -1.71
N VAL A 60 2.52 -5.08 -2.89
CA VAL A 60 3.96 -5.18 -3.19
C VAL A 60 4.32 -4.27 -4.36
N ARG A 61 5.60 -3.88 -4.47
CA ARG A 61 6.09 -2.95 -5.51
C ARG A 61 5.26 -1.65 -5.57
N VAL A 62 5.01 -1.07 -4.40
CA VAL A 62 4.14 0.09 -4.24
C VAL A 62 4.84 1.34 -4.75
N ARG A 63 4.18 2.07 -5.64
CA ARG A 63 4.60 3.38 -6.17
C ARG A 63 3.58 4.42 -5.80
N ILE A 64 4.06 5.54 -5.25
CA ILE A 64 3.22 6.71 -4.98
C ILE A 64 3.04 7.48 -6.30
N LEU A 65 1.80 7.61 -6.73
CA LEU A 65 1.44 8.41 -7.90
C LEU A 65 1.38 9.87 -7.45
N ARG A 66 2.47 10.61 -7.66
CA ARG A 66 2.45 12.05 -7.47
C ARG A 66 1.70 12.69 -8.64
N GLY A 67 0.56 13.30 -8.34
CA GLY A 67 -0.13 14.24 -9.25
C GLY A 67 0.62 15.55 -9.40
#